data_AF-A0A9E7MBV9-F1
#
_entry.id   AF-A0A9E7MBV9-F1
#
_cell.length_a   1.000
_cell.length_b   1.000
_cell.length_c   1.000
_cell.angle_alpha   90.00
_cell.angle_beta   90.00
_cell.angle_gamma   90.00
#
_symmetry.space_group_name_H-M   'P 1'
#
loop_
_entity.id
_entity.type
_entity.pdbx_description
1 polymer ?
#
loop_
_entity_poly.entity_id
_entity_poly.type
_entity_poly.pdbx_seq_one_letter_code
_entity_poly.pdbx_strand_id
1 'polypeptide(L)'
;MKVVLKPLFDAPLTPDFIEVIRAKLIGKEIKEGDTVEIELLGKALQFKVMYSEPKLIRVNKNTKIELTEEEIFSLTLDFEKEIRDVFLLKKRIVILLENEVLILNQKGHKIFNQRFDNLKEAKVSGEIIAVIHDGGKKLTLIHL
;
A
#
# COMPACT_ATOMS: atom_id res chain seq x y z
N MET A 1 3.45 5.86 -19.53
CA MET A 1 4.75 5.88 -18.81
C MET A 1 4.74 7.05 -17.85
N LYS A 2 4.65 6.78 -16.55
CA LYS A 2 4.51 7.80 -15.51
C LYS A 2 5.45 7.52 -14.36
N VAL A 3 6.00 8.57 -13.75
CA VAL A 3 6.78 8.53 -12.52
C VAL A 3 6.28 9.64 -11.59
N VAL A 4 5.98 9.30 -10.34
CA VAL A 4 5.64 10.26 -9.29
C VAL A 4 6.78 10.25 -8.28
N LEU A 5 7.35 11.43 -8.03
CA LEU A 5 8.47 11.60 -7.11
C LEU A 5 8.05 12.42 -5.89
N LYS A 6 8.56 12.07 -4.72
CA LYS A 6 8.46 12.87 -3.50
C LYS A 6 9.83 13.46 -3.15
N PRO A 7 9.97 14.79 -3.06
CA PRO A 7 11.18 15.42 -2.53
C PRO A 7 11.45 14.96 -1.10
N LEU A 8 12.70 14.60 -0.78
CA LEU A 8 13.13 14.27 0.59
C LEU A 8 13.75 15.48 1.31
N PHE A 9 13.33 16.68 0.92
CA PHE A 9 13.81 17.96 1.44
C PHE A 9 12.65 18.95 1.49
N ASP A 10 12.80 19.96 2.35
CA ASP A 10 11.78 20.97 2.61
C ASP A 10 12.17 22.28 1.89
N ALA A 11 11.96 22.31 0.57
CA ALA A 11 12.16 23.49 -0.25
C ALA A 11 11.15 23.52 -1.41
N PRO A 12 10.57 24.69 -1.72
CA PRO A 12 9.60 24.80 -2.79
C PRO A 12 10.26 24.53 -4.15
N LEU A 13 9.69 23.59 -4.91
CA LEU A 13 10.06 23.33 -6.29
C LEU A 13 9.08 24.05 -7.21
N THR A 14 9.57 25.00 -8.00
CA THR A 14 8.78 25.63 -9.05
C THR A 14 8.45 24.63 -10.17
N PRO A 15 7.36 24.84 -10.93
CA PRO A 15 7.00 23.97 -12.06
C PRO A 15 8.12 23.78 -13.09
N ASP A 16 9.00 24.77 -13.27
CA ASP A 16 10.12 24.70 -14.20
C ASP A 16 11.13 23.60 -13.86
N PHE A 17 11.24 23.21 -12.58
CA PHE A 17 12.12 22.11 -12.17
C PHE A 17 11.67 20.76 -12.73
N ILE A 18 10.39 20.58 -13.08
CA ILE A 18 9.89 19.32 -13.64
C ILE A 18 10.60 18.99 -14.96
N GLU A 19 10.81 19.98 -15.81
CA GLU A 19 11.50 19.80 -17.09
C GLU A 19 12.99 19.47 -16.88
N VAL A 20 13.63 20.12 -15.91
CA VAL A 20 15.03 19.85 -15.52
C VAL A 20 15.18 18.44 -14.97
N ILE A 21 14.28 18.04 -14.07
CA ILE A 21 14.20 16.70 -13.49
C ILE A 21 14.04 15.66 -14.62
N ARG A 22 13.12 15.89 -15.56
CA ARG A 22 12.94 15.01 -16.72
C ARG A 22 14.23 14.88 -17.52
N ALA A 23 14.87 16.00 -17.88
CA ALA A 23 16.11 15.98 -18.64
C ALA A 23 17.23 15.21 -17.93
N LYS A 24 17.36 15.34 -16.61
CA LYS A 24 18.36 14.64 -15.79
C LYS A 24 18.07 13.15 -15.60
N LEU A 25 16.80 12.74 -15.70
CA LEU A 25 16.37 11.35 -15.52
C LEU A 25 16.30 10.57 -16.83
N ILE A 26 16.22 11.22 -17.99
CA ILE A 26 16.19 10.54 -19.30
C ILE A 26 17.32 9.51 -19.41
N GLY A 27 16.95 8.29 -19.83
CA GLY A 27 17.86 7.18 -20.00
C GLY A 27 18.11 6.36 -18.73
N LYS A 28 17.79 6.89 -17.54
CA LYS A 28 17.90 6.16 -16.26
C LYS A 28 16.73 5.18 -16.09
N GLU A 29 17.02 4.07 -15.41
CA GLU A 29 16.01 3.14 -14.93
C GLU A 29 15.57 3.56 -13.52
N ILE A 30 14.26 3.55 -13.30
CA ILE A 30 13.61 3.98 -12.06
C ILE A 30 12.64 2.88 -11.64
N LYS A 31 12.68 2.49 -10.37
CA LYS A 31 11.73 1.54 -9.79
C LYS A 31 10.94 2.19 -8.66
N GLU A 32 9.67 1.82 -8.53
CA GLU A 32 8.84 2.22 -7.40
C GLU A 32 9.51 1.80 -6.07
N GLY A 33 9.55 2.74 -5.11
CA GLY A 33 10.18 2.56 -3.81
C GLY A 33 11.65 3.01 -3.74
N ASP A 34 12.33 3.18 -4.88
CA ASP A 34 13.74 3.60 -4.90
C ASP A 34 13.90 5.07 -4.48
N THR A 35 15.13 5.43 -4.12
CA THR A 35 15.55 6.84 -3.97
C THR A 35 16.49 7.19 -5.11
N VAL A 36 16.17 8.27 -5.83
CA VAL A 36 16.98 8.79 -6.93
C VAL A 36 17.62 10.11 -6.54
N GLU A 37 18.89 10.26 -6.89
CA GLU A 37 19.62 11.51 -6.70
C GLU A 37 19.60 12.31 -8.00
N ILE A 38 19.18 13.58 -7.89
CA ILE A 38 19.03 14.51 -9.00
C ILE A 38 19.78 15.77 -8.66
N GLU A 39 20.77 16.11 -9.48
CA GLU A 39 21.51 17.34 -9.34
C GLU A 39 20.68 18.53 -9.84
N LEU A 40 20.27 19.40 -8.91
CA LEU A 40 19.55 20.63 -9.16
C LEU A 40 20.33 21.79 -8.55
N LEU A 41 20.61 22.84 -9.35
CA LEU A 41 21.36 24.03 -8.90
C LEU A 41 22.73 23.70 -8.25
N GLY A 42 23.43 22.68 -8.75
CA GLY A 42 24.72 22.24 -8.23
C GLY A 42 24.63 21.48 -6.89
N LYS A 43 23.43 21.10 -6.44
CA LYS A 43 23.22 20.24 -5.27
C LYS A 43 22.58 18.92 -5.67
N ALA A 44 23.11 17.84 -5.14
CA ALA A 44 22.50 16.52 -5.18
C ALA A 44 21.27 16.49 -4.26
N LEU A 45 20.08 16.47 -4.85
CA LEU A 45 18.82 16.41 -4.11
C LEU A 45 18.20 15.03 -4.25
N GLN A 46 17.69 14.49 -3.16
CA GLN A 46 17.11 13.15 -3.11
C GLN A 46 15.60 13.20 -3.29
N PHE A 47 15.11 12.30 -4.13
CA PHE A 47 13.70 12.10 -4.40
C PHE A 47 13.35 10.63 -4.22
N LYS A 48 12.27 10.35 -3.50
CA LYS A 48 11.72 9.00 -3.41
C LYS A 48 10.74 8.76 -4.55
N VAL A 49 10.86 7.61 -5.20
CA VAL A 49 9.94 7.18 -6.25
C VAL A 49 8.69 6.61 -5.59
N MET A 50 7.63 7.41 -5.55
CA MET A 50 6.37 7.03 -4.90
C MET A 50 5.55 6.09 -5.77
N TYR A 51 5.59 6.27 -7.09
CA TYR A 51 4.85 5.46 -8.04
C TYR A 51 5.54 5.45 -9.39
N SER A 52 5.55 4.31 -10.07
CA SER A 52 5.96 4.22 -11.47
C SER A 52 5.07 3.26 -12.26
N GLU A 53 4.75 3.67 -13.49
CA GLU A 53 4.00 2.86 -14.43
C GLU A 53 4.73 2.80 -15.77
N PRO A 54 5.33 1.64 -16.14
CA PRO A 54 5.40 0.37 -15.38
C PRO A 54 6.30 0.46 -14.11
N LYS A 55 6.15 -0.52 -13.18
CA LYS A 55 6.88 -0.56 -11.88
C LYS A 55 8.41 -0.41 -12.01
N LEU A 56 8.99 -0.93 -13.08
CA LEU A 56 10.37 -0.65 -13.50
C LEU A 56 10.30 0.06 -14.85
N ILE A 57 10.78 1.30 -14.90
CA ILE A 57 10.65 2.17 -16.07
C ILE A 57 11.99 2.77 -16.46
N ARG A 58 12.33 2.72 -17.75
CA ARG A 58 13.39 3.54 -18.33
C ARG A 58 12.82 4.87 -18.80
N VAL A 59 13.25 5.96 -18.18
CA VAL A 59 12.71 7.30 -18.45
C VAL A 59 13.07 7.75 -19.86
N ASN A 60 12.08 8.28 -20.59
CA ASN A 60 12.25 8.87 -21.91
C ASN A 60 11.53 10.21 -22.02
N LYS A 61 11.58 10.85 -23.19
CA LYS A 61 10.98 12.18 -23.43
C LYS A 61 9.45 12.21 -23.20
N ASN A 62 8.78 11.08 -23.35
CA ASN A 62 7.34 10.93 -23.20
C ASN A 62 6.93 10.47 -21.79
N THR A 63 7.90 10.19 -20.90
CA THR A 63 7.61 9.83 -19.51
C THR A 63 7.06 11.04 -18.78
N LYS A 64 5.82 10.92 -18.28
CA LYS A 64 5.19 11.94 -17.44
C LYS A 64 5.83 11.92 -16.06
N ILE A 65 6.32 13.06 -15.59
CA ILE A 65 6.89 13.22 -14.24
C ILE A 65 5.98 14.15 -13.45
N GLU A 66 5.61 13.73 -12.25
CA GLU A 66 4.82 14.48 -11.30
C GLU A 66 5.52 14.51 -9.93
N LEU A 67 5.26 15.56 -9.15
CA LEU A 67 5.71 15.68 -7.77
C LEU A 67 4.53 15.52 -6.82
N THR A 68 4.77 14.89 -5.68
CA THR A 68 3.79 14.77 -4.59
C THR A 68 4.44 15.10 -3.25
N GLU A 69 3.66 15.70 -2.36
CA GLU A 69 4.02 15.82 -0.94
C GLU A 69 3.53 14.59 -0.15
N GLU A 70 2.50 13.91 -0.67
CA GLU A 70 1.85 12.77 -0.03
C GLU A 70 2.68 11.49 -0.13
N GLU A 71 2.65 10.72 0.96
CA GLU A 71 3.24 9.41 1.02
C GLU A 71 2.17 8.35 0.80
N ILE A 72 2.02 7.91 -0.45
CA ILE A 72 1.10 6.84 -0.83
C ILE A 72 1.86 5.52 -0.83
N PHE A 73 1.37 4.54 -0.08
CA PHE A 73 1.92 3.19 -0.03
C PHE A 73 0.84 2.18 -0.41
N SER A 74 1.22 1.22 -1.25
CA SER A 74 0.39 0.06 -1.55
C SER A 74 1.01 -1.19 -0.93
N LEU A 75 0.17 -2.06 -0.37
CA LEU A 75 0.56 -3.37 0.12
C LEU A 75 -0.42 -4.38 -0.47
N THR A 76 0.11 -5.32 -1.25
CA THR A 76 -0.63 -6.48 -1.72
C THR A 76 -0.28 -7.66 -0.83
N LEU A 77 -1.31 -8.34 -0.31
CA LEU A 77 -1.17 -9.57 0.45
C LEU A 77 -1.72 -10.72 -0.38
N ASP A 78 -0.87 -11.70 -0.67
CA ASP A 78 -1.28 -12.90 -1.40
C ASP A 78 -1.87 -13.93 -0.44
N PHE A 79 -3.01 -14.51 -0.81
CA PHE A 79 -3.71 -15.53 -0.04
C PHE A 79 -3.88 -16.79 -0.89
N GLU A 80 -3.56 -17.96 -0.32
CA GLU A 80 -3.81 -19.25 -0.96
C GLU A 80 -5.32 -19.58 -1.03
N LYS A 81 -6.11 -19.01 -0.12
CA LYS A 81 -7.55 -19.20 0.00
C LYS A 81 -8.28 -17.96 -0.50
N GLU A 82 -9.48 -18.14 -1.03
CA GLU A 82 -10.33 -17.01 -1.41
C GLU A 82 -10.73 -16.16 -0.20
N ILE A 83 -10.71 -14.84 -0.40
CA ILE A 83 -11.24 -13.87 0.55
C ILE A 83 -12.75 -13.82 0.37
N ARG A 84 -13.49 -14.21 1.40
CA ARG A 84 -14.96 -14.17 1.42
C ARG A 84 -15.49 -12.78 1.74
N ASP A 85 -14.85 -12.07 2.69
CA ASP A 85 -15.26 -10.73 3.11
C ASP A 85 -14.10 -9.97 3.80
N VAL A 86 -14.20 -8.65 3.84
CA VAL A 86 -13.25 -7.75 4.52
C VAL A 86 -14.00 -6.68 5.30
N PHE A 87 -13.73 -6.61 6.61
CA PHE A 87 -14.28 -5.57 7.49
C PHE A 87 -13.18 -4.58 7.90
N LEU A 88 -13.43 -3.30 7.63
CA LEU A 88 -12.55 -2.21 8.03
C LEU A 88 -12.99 -1.63 9.38
N LEU A 89 -12.07 -1.64 10.34
CA LEU A 89 -12.24 -1.11 11.68
C LEU A 89 -11.22 0.01 11.92
N LYS A 90 -11.46 0.85 12.93
CA LYS A 90 -10.66 2.07 13.19
C LYS A 90 -9.14 1.82 13.21
N LYS A 91 -8.68 0.67 13.72
CA LYS A 91 -7.25 0.31 13.82
C LYS A 91 -6.93 -1.10 13.30
N ARG A 92 -7.90 -1.77 12.66
CA ARG A 92 -7.84 -3.19 12.32
C ARG A 92 -8.48 -3.46 10.96
N ILE A 93 -8.02 -4.51 10.31
CA ILE A 93 -8.63 -5.06 9.09
C ILE A 93 -8.96 -6.52 9.42
N VAL A 94 -10.22 -6.90 9.35
CA VAL A 94 -10.66 -8.28 9.58
C VAL A 94 -10.91 -8.91 8.21
N ILE A 95 -10.25 -10.01 7.92
CA ILE A 95 -10.36 -10.76 6.68
C ILE A 95 -11.02 -12.09 7.01
N LEU A 96 -12.15 -12.36 6.35
CA LEU A 96 -12.84 -13.62 6.42
C LEU A 96 -12.40 -14.47 5.22
N LEU A 97 -11.71 -15.56 5.50
CA LEU A 97 -11.38 -16.60 4.51
C LEU A 97 -12.40 -17.75 4.62
N GLU A 98 -12.27 -18.79 3.80
CA GLU A 98 -13.20 -19.94 3.76
C GLU A 98 -13.59 -20.47 5.15
N ASN A 99 -12.58 -20.78 5.98
CA ASN A 99 -12.72 -21.39 7.31
C ASN A 99 -11.84 -20.69 8.37
N GLU A 100 -11.49 -19.43 8.14
CA GLU A 100 -10.52 -18.72 8.97
C GLU A 100 -10.87 -17.24 9.10
N VAL A 101 -10.66 -16.70 10.30
CA VAL A 101 -10.72 -15.27 10.57
C VAL A 101 -9.30 -14.78 10.84
N LEU A 102 -8.85 -13.85 10.02
CA LEU A 102 -7.56 -13.19 10.11
C LEU A 102 -7.77 -11.73 10.49
N ILE A 103 -7.02 -11.23 11.46
CA ILE A 103 -7.04 -9.82 11.82
C ILE A 103 -5.65 -9.25 11.59
N LEU A 104 -5.61 -8.13 10.86
CA LEU A 104 -4.41 -7.37 10.57
C LEU A 104 -4.48 -6.01 11.29
N ASN A 105 -3.31 -5.44 11.57
CA ASN A 105 -3.20 -4.01 11.86
C ASN A 105 -3.26 -3.18 10.55
N GLN A 106 -3.25 -1.85 10.65
CA GLN A 106 -3.27 -0.95 9.49
C GLN A 106 -2.06 -1.06 8.56
N LYS A 107 -0.96 -1.69 9.02
CA LYS A 107 0.25 -1.94 8.22
C LYS A 107 0.21 -3.32 7.53
N GLY A 108 -0.89 -4.06 7.63
CA GLY A 108 -1.03 -5.40 7.07
C GLY A 108 -0.34 -6.50 7.87
N HIS A 109 0.19 -6.21 9.07
CA HIS A 109 0.76 -7.27 9.92
C HIS A 109 -0.36 -8.08 10.57
N LYS A 110 -0.26 -9.41 10.47
CA LYS A 110 -1.13 -10.37 11.14
C LYS A 110 -0.98 -10.26 12.66
N ILE A 111 -2.09 -9.94 13.33
CA ILE A 111 -2.17 -9.86 14.80
C ILE A 111 -2.92 -11.03 15.42
N PHE A 112 -3.81 -11.65 14.65
CA PHE A 112 -4.62 -12.79 15.08
C PHE A 112 -5.01 -13.63 13.89
N ASN A 113 -5.04 -14.95 14.06
CA ASN A 113 -5.57 -15.89 13.09
C ASN A 113 -6.17 -17.06 13.85
N GLN A 114 -7.43 -17.35 13.56
CA GLN A 114 -8.08 -18.56 14.06
C GLN A 114 -8.85 -19.25 12.95
N ARG A 115 -8.64 -20.57 12.86
CA ARG A 115 -9.44 -21.46 12.01
C ARG A 115 -10.69 -21.92 12.77
N PHE A 116 -11.79 -22.03 12.06
CA PHE A 116 -13.07 -22.49 12.57
C PHE A 116 -13.59 -23.62 11.70
N ASP A 117 -14.12 -24.68 12.30
CA ASP A 117 -14.77 -25.76 11.57
C ASP A 117 -16.16 -25.30 11.09
N ASN A 118 -16.46 -25.51 9.81
CA ASN A 118 -17.73 -25.11 9.18
C ASN A 118 -18.09 -23.64 9.45
N LEU A 119 -17.15 -22.73 9.13
CA LEU A 119 -17.33 -21.30 9.31
C LEU A 119 -18.46 -20.77 8.43
N LYS A 120 -19.54 -20.29 9.06
CA LYS A 120 -20.72 -19.84 8.35
C LYS A 120 -20.62 -18.37 7.97
N GLU A 121 -20.51 -17.51 8.98
CA GLU A 121 -20.45 -16.05 8.81
C GLU A 121 -19.69 -15.39 9.96
N ALA A 122 -19.22 -14.16 9.73
CA ALA A 122 -18.73 -13.27 10.76
C ALA A 122 -19.48 -11.94 10.68
N LYS A 123 -19.79 -11.35 11.84
CA LYS A 123 -20.40 -10.02 11.97
C LYS A 123 -19.51 -9.15 12.82
N VAL A 124 -19.40 -7.89 12.44
CA VAL A 124 -18.54 -6.93 13.13
C VAL A 124 -19.39 -5.77 13.61
N SER A 125 -19.26 -5.43 14.90
CA SER A 125 -19.91 -4.26 15.50
C SER A 125 -19.00 -3.65 16.55
N GLY A 126 -18.55 -2.42 16.31
CA GLY A 126 -17.58 -1.75 17.18
C GLY A 126 -16.27 -2.55 17.26
N GLU A 127 -15.87 -2.95 18.46
CA GLU A 127 -14.63 -3.70 18.73
C GLU A 127 -14.87 -5.21 18.96
N ILE A 128 -16.06 -5.71 18.59
CA ILE A 128 -16.43 -7.12 18.75
C ILE A 128 -16.65 -7.75 17.37
N ILE A 129 -16.04 -8.92 17.16
CA ILE A 129 -16.27 -9.78 16.02
C ILE A 129 -17.02 -11.03 16.51
N ALA A 130 -18.22 -11.23 16.01
CA ALA A 130 -19.04 -12.41 16.27
C ALA A 130 -18.87 -13.41 15.13
N VAL A 131 -18.36 -14.60 15.44
CA VAL A 131 -18.06 -15.66 14.47
C VAL A 131 -19.00 -16.84 14.70
N ILE A 132 -19.82 -17.16 13.70
CA ILE A 132 -20.76 -18.29 13.74
C ILE A 132 -20.15 -19.47 12.99
N HIS A 133 -19.96 -20.59 13.69
CA HIS A 133 -19.29 -21.78 13.17
C HIS A 133 -19.96 -23.07 13.65
N ASP A 134 -19.37 -24.21 13.30
CA ASP A 134 -19.84 -25.55 13.65
C ASP A 134 -21.30 -25.79 13.22
N GLY A 135 -21.58 -25.48 11.94
CA GLY A 135 -22.92 -25.59 11.37
C GLY A 135 -23.94 -24.60 11.98
N GLY A 136 -23.47 -23.51 12.58
CA GLY A 136 -24.32 -22.51 13.22
C GLY A 136 -24.65 -22.78 14.69
N LYS A 137 -23.98 -23.76 15.32
CA LYS A 137 -24.22 -24.14 16.72
C LYS A 137 -23.28 -23.46 17.71
N LYS A 138 -22.17 -22.90 17.23
CA LYS A 138 -21.20 -22.20 18.06
C LYS A 138 -21.06 -20.75 17.64
N LEU A 139 -20.93 -19.91 18.65
CA LEU A 139 -20.63 -18.49 18.53
C LEU A 139 -19.32 -18.22 19.26
N THR A 140 -18.34 -17.67 18.57
CA THR A 140 -17.10 -17.15 19.18
C THR A 140 -17.11 -15.63 19.09
N LEU A 141 -16.89 -14.97 20.22
CA LEU A 141 -16.72 -13.52 20.29
C LEU A 141 -15.23 -13.19 20.41
N ILE A 142 -14.73 -12.39 19.49
CA ILE A 142 -13.35 -11.87 19.52
C ILE A 142 -13.42 -10.40 19.87
N HIS A 143 -12.75 -10.01 20.95
CA HIS A 143 -12.63 -8.63 21.41
C HIS A 143 -11.27 -8.04 20.96
N LEU A 144 -11.30 -6.82 20.42
CA LEU A 144 -10.15 -6.18 19.74
C LEU A 144 -9.40 -5.12 20.54
#